data_AF-A0A6A6A856-F1
#
_entry.id   AF-A0A6A6A856-F1
#
_cell.length_a   1.000
_cell.length_b   1.000
_cell.length_c   1.000
_cell.angle_alpha   90.00
_cell.angle_beta   90.00
_cell.angle_gamma   90.00
#
_symmetry.space_group_name_H-M   'P 1'
#
loop_
_entity.id
_entity.type
_entity.pdbx_description
1 polymer ?
#
loop_
_entity_poly.entity_id
_entity_poly.type
_entity_poly.pdbx_seq_one_letter_code
_entity_poly.pdbx_strand_id
1 'polypeptide(L)'
;MQNRHTRYSPYPEPRQHNNRCPSCLEKGDAILVSPGKPCSQCGNLTPSPEVSPAPQTSRKKRHDRVLFSRQTLVTTSSSQVAKSDREAGRRYDQTLVFSLLENELLSLNPSLPQTARPRQSHPQGGLKELKGNNVSGDIKKYSNVEPLRYGKIDNLEAAVWVIRDSTTVIEDVIRERARLRDDAEKLMKEGADAERVRRFMFERIVQDDWSERVEESKLKRGGSDCIRPSQSDTLLR
;
A
#
# COMPACT_ATOMS: atom_id res chain seq x y z
N MET A 1 -18.61 -41.54 7.54
CA MET A 1 -17.82 -40.30 7.46
C MET A 1 -18.77 -39.12 7.43
N GLN A 2 -18.86 -38.34 8.52
CA GLN A 2 -19.80 -37.21 8.64
C GLN A 2 -19.02 -35.89 8.54
N ASN A 3 -19.29 -35.14 7.47
CA ASN A 3 -18.75 -33.78 7.26
C ASN A 3 -19.39 -32.80 8.24
N ARG A 4 -18.61 -32.28 9.18
CA ARG A 4 -19.00 -31.13 10.02
C ARG A 4 -18.61 -29.83 9.32
N HIS A 5 -19.58 -29.17 8.70
CA HIS A 5 -19.45 -27.77 8.29
C HIS A 5 -19.55 -26.87 9.53
N THR A 6 -18.41 -26.37 10.02
CA THR A 6 -18.38 -25.24 10.95
C THR A 6 -18.70 -23.95 10.20
N ARG A 7 -19.85 -23.35 10.52
CA ARG A 7 -20.26 -22.02 10.03
C ARG A 7 -19.28 -20.97 10.56
N TYR A 8 -18.59 -20.31 9.64
CA TYR A 8 -17.76 -19.14 9.90
C TYR A 8 -18.70 -17.93 10.02
N SER A 9 -18.79 -17.28 11.19
CA SER A 9 -19.46 -15.98 11.34
C SER A 9 -18.39 -14.89 11.35
N PRO A 10 -18.33 -13.98 10.35
CA PRO A 10 -17.18 -13.10 10.14
C PRO A 10 -17.22 -11.78 10.93
N TYR A 11 -18.20 -11.58 11.82
CA TYR A 11 -18.29 -10.34 12.61
C TYR A 11 -18.39 -10.63 14.11
N PRO A 12 -17.57 -10.00 14.96
CA PRO A 12 -17.86 -9.95 16.38
C PRO A 12 -19.18 -9.19 16.56
N GLU A 13 -20.17 -9.81 17.19
CA GLU A 13 -21.40 -9.12 17.57
C GLU A 13 -21.04 -7.84 18.34
N PRO A 14 -21.67 -6.70 18.05
CA PRO A 14 -21.46 -5.50 18.84
C PRO A 14 -21.81 -5.84 20.29
N ARG A 15 -20.83 -5.74 21.19
CA ARG A 15 -21.05 -5.87 22.63
C ARG A 15 -21.99 -4.74 23.05
N GLN A 16 -23.29 -4.98 23.00
CA GLN A 16 -24.27 -4.12 23.62
C GLN A 16 -24.03 -4.23 25.13
N HIS A 17 -23.33 -3.26 25.70
CA HIS A 17 -23.25 -3.06 27.13
C HIS A 17 -24.64 -2.66 27.63
N ASN A 18 -25.53 -3.64 27.77
CA ASN A 18 -26.87 -3.43 28.25
C ASN A 18 -26.80 -3.20 29.75
N ASN A 19 -26.77 -1.93 30.15
CA ASN A 19 -26.84 -1.49 31.55
C ASN A 19 -28.24 -1.80 32.09
N ARG A 20 -28.47 -3.06 32.49
CA ARG A 20 -29.72 -3.50 33.14
C ARG A 20 -29.51 -3.61 34.63
N CYS A 21 -30.56 -3.32 35.42
CA CYS A 21 -30.50 -3.48 36.87
C CYS A 21 -30.35 -4.98 37.22
N PRO A 22 -29.28 -5.41 37.90
CA PRO A 22 -29.07 -6.82 38.23
C PRO A 22 -30.18 -7.38 39.14
N SER A 23 -30.65 -6.58 40.11
CA SER A 23 -31.69 -7.02 41.06
C SER A 23 -33.09 -7.14 40.45
N CYS A 24 -33.39 -6.34 39.41
CA CYS A 24 -34.66 -6.50 38.67
C CYS A 24 -34.56 -7.66 37.68
N LEU A 25 -33.37 -7.87 37.10
CA LEU A 25 -33.14 -8.95 36.14
C LEU A 25 -33.32 -10.33 36.77
N GLU A 26 -32.91 -10.52 38.03
CA GLU A 26 -33.16 -11.75 38.80
C GLU A 26 -34.66 -12.04 38.99
N LYS A 27 -35.50 -11.00 38.96
CA LYS A 27 -36.97 -11.10 39.05
C LYS A 27 -37.64 -11.25 37.67
N GLY A 28 -36.85 -11.27 36.59
CA GLY A 28 -37.34 -11.34 35.21
C GLY A 28 -37.57 -9.99 34.54
N ASP A 29 -37.33 -8.87 35.23
CA ASP A 29 -37.58 -7.52 34.72
C ASP A 29 -36.33 -6.92 34.06
N ALA A 30 -36.45 -6.52 32.80
CA ALA A 30 -35.36 -5.95 32.01
C ALA A 30 -35.29 -4.41 32.09
N ILE A 31 -35.19 -3.85 33.30
CA ILE A 31 -35.11 -2.40 33.48
C ILE A 31 -33.73 -1.87 33.11
N LEU A 32 -33.69 -0.91 32.19
CA LEU A 32 -32.49 -0.16 31.82
C LEU A 32 -32.14 0.87 32.90
N VAL A 33 -30.88 0.93 33.28
CA VAL A 33 -30.35 1.85 34.30
C VAL A 33 -29.19 2.66 33.73
N SER A 34 -29.12 3.92 34.12
CA SER A 34 -27.98 4.78 33.80
C SER A 34 -26.86 4.54 34.82
N PRO A 35 -25.58 4.44 34.40
CA PRO A 35 -24.46 4.28 35.32
C PRO A 35 -24.46 5.36 36.41
N GLY A 36 -24.27 4.95 37.67
CA GLY A 36 -24.22 5.86 38.81
C GLY A 36 -25.56 6.42 39.28
N LYS A 37 -26.70 6.00 38.69
CA LYS A 37 -28.04 6.33 39.18
C LYS A 37 -28.72 5.12 39.83
N PRO A 38 -29.55 5.32 40.86
CA PRO A 38 -30.37 4.25 41.42
C PRO A 38 -31.41 3.78 40.39
N CYS A 39 -31.70 2.49 40.39
CA CYS A 39 -32.75 1.90 39.57
C CYS A 39 -34.11 2.53 39.92
N SER A 40 -34.87 2.95 38.92
CA SER A 40 -36.19 3.58 39.11
C SER A 40 -37.23 2.65 39.74
N GLN A 41 -37.06 1.33 39.63
CA GLN A 41 -38.03 0.35 40.14
C GLN A 41 -37.69 -0.16 41.54
N CYS A 42 -36.42 -0.45 41.84
CA CYS A 42 -36.02 -1.05 43.12
C CYS A 42 -35.11 -0.16 43.97
N GLY A 43 -34.72 1.02 43.48
CA GLY A 43 -33.85 1.95 44.22
C GLY A 43 -32.38 1.54 44.34
N ASN A 44 -32.01 0.31 43.95
CA ASN A 44 -30.64 -0.15 44.05
C ASN A 44 -29.70 0.67 43.16
N LEU A 45 -28.64 1.21 43.76
CA LEU A 45 -27.54 1.82 43.02
C LEU A 45 -26.82 0.72 42.24
N THR A 46 -26.76 0.88 40.92
CA THR A 46 -25.84 0.06 40.14
C THR A 46 -24.43 0.56 40.42
N PRO A 47 -23.50 -0.33 40.80
CA PRO A 47 -22.11 0.07 40.92
C PRO A 47 -21.68 0.66 39.57
N SER A 48 -21.17 1.89 39.60
CA SER A 48 -20.52 2.48 38.42
C SER A 48 -19.52 1.43 37.94
N PRO A 49 -19.52 1.04 36.65
CA PRO A 49 -18.46 0.17 36.17
C PRO A 49 -17.18 0.92 36.47
N GLU A 50 -16.43 0.47 37.48
CA GLU A 50 -15.05 0.85 37.62
C GLU A 50 -14.47 0.48 36.28
N VAL A 51 -14.12 1.52 35.51
CA VAL A 51 -13.44 1.38 34.24
C VAL A 51 -12.07 0.85 34.60
N SER A 52 -12.01 -0.46 34.89
CA SER A 52 -10.79 -1.22 34.94
C SER A 52 -10.18 -0.96 33.57
N PRO A 53 -9.03 -0.26 33.49
CA PRO A 53 -8.43 0.04 32.20
C PRO A 53 -8.32 -1.30 31.47
N ALA A 54 -8.90 -1.37 30.27
CA ALA A 54 -8.82 -2.55 29.43
C ALA A 54 -7.36 -3.05 29.48
N PRO A 55 -7.11 -4.36 29.69
CA PRO A 55 -5.76 -4.85 29.89
C PRO A 55 -4.89 -4.29 28.77
N GLN A 56 -4.01 -3.34 29.13
CA GLN A 56 -3.07 -2.78 28.21
C GLN A 56 -2.18 -3.97 27.87
N THR A 57 -2.50 -4.63 26.76
CA THR A 57 -1.59 -5.58 26.14
C THR A 57 -0.32 -4.78 25.94
N SER A 58 0.66 -5.04 26.80
CA SER A 58 1.94 -4.37 26.76
C SER A 58 2.42 -4.53 25.33
N ARG A 59 2.48 -3.41 24.60
CA ARG A 59 2.95 -3.45 23.22
C ARG A 59 4.34 -4.07 23.30
N LYS A 60 4.47 -5.32 22.83
CA LYS A 60 5.75 -6.02 22.82
C LYS A 60 6.81 -5.08 22.26
N LYS A 61 7.96 -5.03 22.92
CA LYS A 61 8.99 -4.06 22.61
C LYS A 61 9.37 -4.26 21.15
N ARG A 62 9.68 -3.17 20.45
CA ARG A 62 9.88 -3.24 18.99
C ARG A 62 10.99 -4.20 18.59
N HIS A 63 11.99 -4.39 19.46
CA HIS A 63 13.06 -5.38 19.30
C HIS A 63 12.54 -6.81 19.18
N ASP A 64 11.53 -7.19 19.97
CA ASP A 64 10.98 -8.54 19.98
C ASP A 64 10.36 -8.89 18.61
N ARG A 65 9.87 -7.90 17.87
CA ARG A 65 9.26 -8.10 16.55
C ARG A 65 10.24 -8.70 15.54
N VAL A 66 11.51 -8.30 15.61
CA VAL A 66 12.58 -8.79 14.72
C VAL A 66 12.86 -10.26 15.01
N LEU A 67 12.83 -10.66 16.28
CA LEU A 67 13.06 -12.04 16.71
C LEU A 67 12.00 -13.01 16.16
N PHE A 68 10.79 -12.52 15.91
CA PHE A 68 9.69 -13.30 15.38
C PHE A 68 9.44 -13.11 13.88
N SER A 69 10.29 -12.34 13.20
CA SER A 69 10.26 -12.14 11.75
C SER A 69 10.43 -13.47 11.03
N ARG A 70 9.63 -13.72 9.98
CA ARG A 70 9.74 -14.96 9.21
C ARG A 70 10.95 -14.97 8.28
N GLN A 71 11.51 -13.80 7.97
CA GLN A 71 12.67 -13.66 7.09
C GLN A 71 13.99 -13.96 7.80
N THR A 72 14.04 -13.80 9.13
CA THR A 72 15.20 -14.14 9.97
C THR A 72 15.15 -15.56 10.53
N LEU A 73 13.95 -16.16 10.64
CA LEU A 73 13.74 -17.51 11.16
C LEU A 73 13.86 -18.59 10.06
N VAL A 74 15.05 -18.76 9.48
CA VAL A 74 15.32 -19.83 8.50
C VAL A 74 15.61 -21.18 9.17
N THR A 75 15.87 -21.25 10.48
CA THR A 75 16.44 -22.47 11.10
C THR A 75 15.83 -22.95 12.41
N THR A 76 14.83 -22.29 12.98
CA THR A 76 14.25 -22.74 14.27
C THR A 76 12.91 -23.44 14.09
N SER A 77 12.90 -24.75 14.29
CA SER A 77 11.71 -25.58 14.50
C SER A 77 11.00 -25.16 15.80
N SER A 78 10.13 -24.13 15.76
CA SER A 78 9.50 -23.63 16.98
C SER A 78 8.03 -24.06 17.09
N SER A 79 7.79 -25.14 17.83
CA SER A 79 6.45 -25.64 18.15
C SER A 79 5.69 -24.79 19.19
N GLN A 80 6.21 -23.64 19.67
CA GLN A 80 5.53 -22.83 20.70
C GLN A 80 5.66 -21.29 20.56
N VAL A 81 5.60 -20.74 19.34
CA VAL A 81 5.52 -19.26 19.19
C VAL A 81 4.06 -18.81 19.38
N ALA A 82 3.82 -17.94 20.38
CA ALA A 82 2.50 -17.40 20.66
C ALA A 82 1.95 -16.62 19.45
N LYS A 83 0.62 -16.59 19.29
CA LYS A 83 -0.03 -15.85 18.19
C LYS A 83 0.37 -14.37 18.14
N SER A 84 0.53 -13.74 19.30
CA SER A 84 0.95 -12.34 19.42
C SER A 84 2.37 -12.08 18.90
N ASP A 85 3.27 -13.06 19.05
CA ASP A 85 4.64 -12.98 18.54
C ASP A 85 4.70 -13.14 17.03
N ARG A 86 3.94 -14.10 16.48
CA ARG A 86 3.82 -14.24 15.02
C ARG A 86 3.27 -12.98 14.37
N GLU A 87 2.28 -12.35 14.98
CA GLU A 87 1.71 -11.09 14.48
C GLU A 87 2.71 -9.94 14.58
N ALA A 88 3.47 -9.85 15.67
CA ALA A 88 4.55 -8.89 15.83
C ALA A 88 5.62 -9.03 14.72
N GLY A 89 6.06 -10.26 14.44
CA GLY A 89 6.99 -10.58 13.36
C GLY A 89 6.46 -10.22 11.97
N ARG A 90 5.21 -10.58 11.67
CA ARG A 90 4.57 -10.20 10.39
C ARG A 90 4.52 -8.68 10.18
N ARG A 91 4.27 -7.91 11.24
CA ARG A 91 4.27 -6.44 11.13
C ARG A 91 5.65 -5.89 10.84
N TYR A 92 6.70 -6.49 11.39
CA TYR A 92 8.08 -6.16 11.04
C TYR A 92 8.33 -6.47 9.56
N ASP A 93 8.07 -7.70 9.12
CA ASP A 93 8.26 -8.15 7.73
C ASP A 93 7.53 -7.24 6.74
N GLN A 94 6.26 -6.93 7.02
CA GLN A 94 5.47 -6.04 6.18
C GLN A 94 6.09 -4.64 6.11
N THR A 95 6.59 -4.11 7.23
CA THR A 95 7.20 -2.77 7.27
C THR A 95 8.53 -2.75 6.52
N LEU A 96 9.30 -3.83 6.60
CA LEU A 96 10.52 -4.01 5.81
C LEU A 96 10.24 -4.03 4.31
N VAL A 97 9.25 -4.82 3.86
CA VAL A 97 8.84 -4.86 2.44
C VAL A 97 8.42 -3.47 1.95
N PHE A 98 7.65 -2.73 2.75
CA PHE A 98 7.27 -1.36 2.38
C PHE A 98 8.46 -0.41 2.34
N SER A 99 9.43 -0.57 3.25
CA SER A 99 10.64 0.26 3.25
C SER A 99 11.48 0.00 2.00
N LEU A 100 11.60 -1.27 1.58
CA LEU A 100 12.26 -1.63 0.33
C LEU A 100 11.53 -1.05 -0.89
N LEU A 101 10.20 -1.17 -0.93
CA LEU A 101 9.39 -0.59 -2.00
C LEU A 101 9.56 0.93 -2.08
N GLU A 102 9.46 1.63 -0.96
CA GLU A 102 9.64 3.09 -0.92
C GLU A 102 11.03 3.49 -1.44
N ASN A 103 12.09 2.81 -0.99
CA ASN A 103 13.45 3.10 -1.45
C ASN A 103 13.60 2.90 -2.96
N GLU A 104 12.97 1.86 -3.52
CA GLU A 104 12.98 1.62 -4.96
C GLU A 104 12.19 2.69 -5.72
N LEU A 105 11.02 3.09 -5.21
CA LEU A 105 10.22 4.15 -5.81
C LEU A 105 10.99 5.48 -5.81
N LEU A 106 11.66 5.82 -4.71
CA LEU A 106 12.46 7.04 -4.59
C LEU A 106 13.76 6.97 -5.41
N SER A 107 14.32 5.78 -5.63
CA SER A 107 15.42 5.54 -6.57
C SER A 107 14.99 5.86 -8.01
N LEU A 108 13.79 5.42 -8.40
CA LEU A 108 13.23 5.66 -9.73
C LEU A 108 12.84 7.12 -9.93
N ASN A 109 12.12 7.70 -8.97
CA ASN A 109 11.67 9.08 -8.99
C ASN A 109 11.84 9.71 -7.58
N PRO A 110 12.97 10.41 -7.36
CA PRO A 110 13.26 11.08 -6.10
C PRO A 110 12.26 12.18 -5.71
N SER A 111 11.50 12.71 -6.69
CA SER A 111 10.54 13.80 -6.48
C SER A 111 9.14 13.31 -6.11
N LEU A 112 8.89 12.00 -6.08
CA LEU A 112 7.58 11.43 -5.72
C LEU A 112 6.97 12.00 -4.44
N PRO A 113 7.73 12.29 -3.36
CA PRO A 113 7.15 12.87 -2.17
C PRO A 113 6.35 14.15 -2.43
N GLN A 114 6.75 14.93 -3.43
CA GLN A 114 6.08 16.16 -3.84
C GLN A 114 5.18 15.97 -5.06
N THR A 115 5.55 15.09 -5.98
CA THR A 115 4.90 14.99 -7.30
C THR A 115 3.91 13.84 -7.41
N ALA A 116 3.81 12.92 -6.44
CA ALA A 116 2.93 11.75 -6.55
C ALA A 116 1.49 12.16 -6.91
N ARG A 117 0.85 11.37 -7.78
CA ARG A 117 -0.49 11.70 -8.29
C ARG A 117 -1.51 11.89 -7.16
N PRO A 118 -2.40 12.90 -7.27
CA PRO A 118 -3.54 13.06 -6.38
C PRO A 118 -4.42 11.82 -6.29
N ARG A 119 -5.03 11.62 -5.13
CA ARG A 119 -6.03 10.58 -4.90
C ARG A 119 -7.25 11.14 -4.19
N GLN A 120 -8.33 10.37 -4.16
CA GLN A 120 -9.59 10.79 -3.55
C GLN A 120 -9.43 11.24 -2.08
N SER A 121 -8.55 10.58 -1.31
CA SER A 121 -8.28 10.93 0.09
C SER A 121 -7.15 11.95 0.28
N HIS A 122 -6.42 12.31 -0.78
CA HIS A 122 -5.30 13.27 -0.74
C HIS A 122 -5.22 14.03 -2.08
N PRO A 123 -6.09 15.03 -2.29
CA PRO A 123 -6.25 15.70 -3.58
C PRO A 123 -5.07 16.60 -3.96
N GLN A 124 -4.19 16.93 -3.01
CA GLN A 124 -3.01 17.76 -3.25
C GLN A 124 -1.87 16.99 -3.95
N GLY A 125 -1.98 15.66 -4.08
CA GLY A 125 -0.86 14.84 -4.52
C GLY A 125 0.22 14.70 -3.45
N GLY A 126 1.39 14.23 -3.86
CA GLY A 126 2.53 13.95 -2.98
C GLY A 126 2.32 12.75 -2.06
N LEU A 127 3.42 12.27 -1.47
CA LEU A 127 3.38 11.20 -0.49
C LEU A 127 3.23 11.81 0.91
N LYS A 128 2.30 11.27 1.69
CA LYS A 128 2.09 11.72 3.06
C LYS A 128 3.16 11.19 4.01
N GLU A 129 3.92 12.09 4.62
CA GLU A 129 4.95 11.72 5.60
C GLU A 129 4.35 11.14 6.89
N LEU A 130 5.02 10.13 7.42
CA LEU A 130 4.71 9.52 8.70
C LEU A 130 5.25 10.40 9.83
N LYS A 131 4.46 10.54 10.90
CA LYS A 131 4.95 11.12 12.16
C LYS A 131 6.18 10.33 12.65
N GLY A 132 7.18 11.01 13.23
CA GLY A 132 8.43 10.37 13.64
C GLY A 132 8.27 9.15 14.57
N ASN A 133 7.24 9.15 15.43
CA ASN A 133 6.92 8.00 16.29
C ASN A 133 6.38 6.78 15.52
N ASN A 134 5.93 6.95 14.28
CA ASN A 134 5.46 5.89 13.38
C ASN A 134 6.57 5.35 12.47
N VAL A 135 7.73 6.02 12.39
CA VAL A 135 8.90 5.53 11.65
C VAL A 135 9.57 4.40 12.46
N SER A 136 9.89 3.31 11.79
CA SER A 136 10.43 2.11 12.43
C SER A 136 11.96 2.08 12.35
N GLY A 137 12.64 2.73 13.29
CA GLY A 137 14.11 2.75 13.35
C GLY A 137 14.77 1.36 13.43
N ASP A 138 14.04 0.34 13.88
CA ASP A 138 14.50 -1.05 13.88
C ASP A 138 14.82 -1.57 12.47
N ILE A 139 14.16 -1.06 11.43
CA ILE A 139 14.44 -1.46 10.03
C ILE A 139 15.87 -1.08 9.66
N LYS A 140 16.31 0.14 9.98
CA LYS A 140 17.69 0.57 9.75
C LYS A 140 18.67 -0.25 10.58
N LYS A 141 18.34 -0.44 11.87
CA LYS A 141 19.22 -1.14 12.82
C LYS A 141 19.48 -2.60 12.45
N TYR A 142 18.47 -3.34 12.03
CA TYR A 142 18.57 -4.80 11.86
C TYR A 142 18.60 -5.28 10.40
N SER A 143 18.13 -4.47 9.45
CA SER A 143 18.10 -4.83 8.03
C SER A 143 18.97 -3.92 7.16
N ASN A 144 19.57 -2.86 7.71
CA ASN A 144 20.34 -1.85 6.97
C ASN A 144 19.56 -1.22 5.79
N VAL A 145 18.23 -1.16 5.90
CA VAL A 145 17.34 -0.54 4.92
C VAL A 145 16.88 0.81 5.49
N GLU A 146 16.79 1.85 4.64
CA GLU A 146 16.20 3.12 5.09
C GLU A 146 14.74 2.89 5.53
N PRO A 147 14.34 3.35 6.73
CA PRO A 147 12.99 3.10 7.23
C PRO A 147 11.94 3.82 6.40
N LEU A 148 10.77 3.19 6.25
CA LEU A 148 9.57 3.78 5.68
C LEU A 148 9.27 5.18 6.27
N ARG A 149 9.27 6.20 5.42
CA ARG A 149 8.99 7.60 5.77
C ARG A 149 7.60 8.04 5.35
N TYR A 150 7.01 7.42 4.33
CA TYR A 150 5.70 7.78 3.82
C TYR A 150 4.64 6.71 4.11
N GLY A 151 3.38 7.08 4.02
CA GLY A 151 2.27 6.17 4.27
C GLY A 151 2.32 4.90 3.39
N LYS A 152 1.93 3.75 3.97
CA LYS A 152 1.92 2.48 3.23
C LYS A 152 1.00 2.51 2.01
N ILE A 153 -0.15 3.16 2.15
CA ILE A 153 -1.13 3.31 1.06
C ILE A 153 -0.55 4.21 -0.03
N ASP A 154 0.12 5.31 0.35
CA ASP A 154 0.81 6.21 -0.58
C ASP A 154 1.84 5.47 -1.43
N ASN A 155 2.71 4.68 -0.78
CA ASN A 155 3.72 3.89 -1.48
C ASN A 155 3.11 2.83 -2.41
N LEU A 156 2.02 2.16 -2.02
CA LEU A 156 1.33 1.20 -2.91
C LEU A 156 0.75 1.88 -4.14
N GLU A 157 0.05 2.99 -3.95
CA GLU A 157 -0.57 3.71 -5.07
C GLU A 157 0.47 4.29 -6.01
N ALA A 158 1.55 4.86 -5.46
CA ALA A 158 2.68 5.32 -6.24
C ALA A 158 3.29 4.17 -7.06
N ALA A 159 3.47 2.99 -6.47
CA ALA A 159 3.95 1.81 -7.19
C ALA A 159 3.01 1.39 -8.33
N VAL A 160 1.70 1.38 -8.11
CA VAL A 160 0.71 1.10 -9.16
C VAL A 160 0.85 2.10 -10.31
N TRP A 161 1.01 3.39 -10.01
CA TRP A 161 1.18 4.41 -11.04
C TRP A 161 2.50 4.27 -11.79
N VAL A 162 3.61 4.03 -11.08
CA VAL A 162 4.91 3.76 -11.71
C VAL A 162 4.80 2.57 -12.65
N ILE A 163 4.17 1.46 -12.25
CA ILE A 163 3.96 0.28 -13.11
C ILE A 163 3.14 0.64 -14.34
N ARG A 164 2.01 1.35 -14.17
CA ARG A 164 1.17 1.79 -15.30
C ARG A 164 1.93 2.66 -16.29
N ASP A 165 2.61 3.69 -15.79
CA ASP A 165 3.41 4.59 -16.62
C ASP A 165 4.52 3.80 -17.35
N SER A 166 5.12 2.81 -16.67
CA SER A 166 6.11 1.90 -17.28
C SER A 166 5.51 1.07 -18.43
N THR A 167 4.34 0.47 -18.22
CA THR A 167 3.64 -0.30 -19.25
C THR A 167 3.32 0.58 -20.46
N THR A 168 2.84 1.80 -20.24
CA THR A 168 2.55 2.74 -21.32
C THR A 168 3.80 3.09 -22.14
N VAL A 169 4.93 3.37 -21.48
CA VAL A 169 6.20 3.62 -22.21
C VAL A 169 6.60 2.41 -23.06
N ILE A 170 6.44 1.19 -22.54
CA ILE A 170 6.75 -0.03 -23.30
C ILE A 170 5.81 -0.18 -24.51
N GLU A 171 4.51 0.05 -24.34
CA GLU A 171 3.53 0.00 -25.43
C GLU A 171 3.81 1.06 -26.50
N ASP A 172 4.20 2.26 -26.11
CA ASP A 172 4.60 3.33 -27.04
C ASP A 172 5.80 2.92 -27.88
N VAL A 173 6.83 2.35 -27.24
CA VAL A 173 8.00 1.81 -27.95
C VAL A 173 7.59 0.74 -28.95
N ILE A 174 6.72 -0.21 -28.56
CA ILE A 174 6.25 -1.27 -29.46
C ILE A 174 5.51 -0.66 -30.65
N ARG A 175 4.61 0.30 -30.43
CA ARG A 175 3.84 0.96 -31.49
C ARG A 175 4.73 1.75 -32.44
N GLU A 176 5.72 2.46 -31.94
CA GLU A 176 6.66 3.19 -32.78
C GLU A 176 7.51 2.25 -33.62
N ARG A 177 8.03 1.16 -33.03
CA ARG A 177 8.79 0.14 -33.77
C ARG A 177 7.98 -0.54 -34.85
N ALA A 178 6.68 -0.78 -34.62
CA ALA A 178 5.78 -1.29 -35.64
C ALA A 178 5.63 -0.30 -36.80
N ARG A 179 5.42 1.00 -36.52
CA ARG A 179 5.34 2.04 -37.57
C ARG A 179 6.63 2.15 -38.39
N LEU A 180 7.79 2.15 -37.72
CA LEU A 180 9.09 2.19 -38.41
C LEU A 180 9.29 0.98 -39.32
N ARG A 181 8.79 -0.19 -38.92
CA ARG A 181 8.80 -1.38 -39.77
C ARG A 181 7.90 -1.20 -40.99
N ASP A 182 6.67 -0.73 -40.82
CA ASP A 182 5.74 -0.50 -41.92
C ASP A 182 6.29 0.53 -42.93
N ASP A 183 6.87 1.62 -42.42
CA ASP A 183 7.51 2.66 -43.23
C ASP A 183 8.72 2.10 -43.99
N ALA A 184 9.55 1.28 -43.35
CA ALA A 184 10.66 0.61 -44.00
C ALA A 184 10.19 -0.36 -45.10
N GLU A 185 9.15 -1.17 -44.83
CA GLU A 185 8.56 -2.09 -45.82
C GLU A 185 7.99 -1.32 -47.02
N LYS A 186 7.33 -0.18 -46.78
CA LYS A 186 6.84 0.72 -47.84
C LYS A 186 7.99 1.28 -48.67
N LEU A 187 9.04 1.77 -48.03
CA LEU A 187 10.23 2.31 -48.68
C LEU A 187 10.89 1.28 -49.61
N MET A 188 10.98 0.02 -49.16
CA MET A 188 11.50 -1.10 -49.96
C MET A 188 10.61 -1.41 -51.16
N LYS A 189 9.27 -1.40 -51.00
CA LYS A 189 8.32 -1.63 -52.09
C LYS A 189 8.36 -0.53 -53.16
N GLU A 190 8.67 0.69 -52.77
CA GLU A 190 8.83 1.83 -53.69
C GLU A 190 10.16 1.81 -54.47
N GLY A 191 11.03 0.81 -54.24
CA GLY A 191 12.33 0.72 -54.92
C GLY A 191 13.28 1.85 -54.53
N ALA A 192 13.22 2.30 -53.27
CA ALA A 192 14.07 3.38 -52.77
C ALA A 192 15.57 3.06 -52.94
N ASP A 193 16.34 4.09 -53.30
CA ASP A 193 17.79 3.98 -53.42
C ASP A 193 18.49 3.95 -52.04
N ALA A 194 19.77 3.60 -52.06
CA ALA A 194 20.59 3.48 -50.85
C ALA A 194 20.71 4.81 -50.06
N GLU A 195 20.51 5.96 -50.72
CA GLU A 195 20.57 7.26 -50.07
C GLU A 195 19.30 7.55 -49.27
N ARG A 196 18.14 7.24 -49.85
CA ARG A 196 16.84 7.41 -49.20
C ARG A 196 16.68 6.45 -48.02
N VAL A 197 17.20 5.22 -48.12
CA VAL A 197 17.27 4.27 -46.99
C VAL A 197 18.19 4.77 -45.89
N ARG A 198 19.39 5.29 -46.22
CA ARG A 198 20.32 5.85 -45.23
C ARG A 198 19.72 7.04 -44.49
N ARG A 199 19.03 7.95 -45.21
CA ARG A 199 18.34 9.09 -44.61
C ARG A 199 17.24 8.65 -43.65
N PHE A 200 16.41 7.69 -44.04
CA PHE A 200 15.39 7.11 -43.17
C PHE A 200 15.99 6.54 -41.87
N MET A 201 17.06 5.75 -41.97
CA MET A 201 17.75 5.19 -40.80
C MET A 201 18.32 6.29 -39.89
N PHE A 202 18.94 7.32 -40.46
CA PHE A 202 19.57 8.39 -39.68
C PHE A 202 18.53 9.29 -38.99
N GLU A 203 17.51 9.74 -39.73
CA GLU A 203 16.48 10.65 -39.21
C GLU A 203 15.52 9.99 -38.21
N ARG A 204 15.23 8.69 -38.38
CA ARG A 204 14.20 8.01 -37.57
C ARG A 204 14.72 7.07 -36.51
N ILE A 205 15.97 6.62 -36.61
CA ILE A 205 16.56 5.66 -35.65
C ILE A 205 17.69 6.29 -34.84
N VAL A 206 18.45 7.22 -35.44
CA VAL A 206 19.62 7.82 -34.79
C VAL A 206 19.29 9.16 -34.13
N GLN A 207 18.39 9.97 -34.71
CA GLN A 207 18.03 11.28 -34.13
C GLN A 207 16.99 11.23 -33.01
N ASP A 208 16.15 10.20 -32.93
CA ASP A 208 15.26 10.03 -31.78
C ASP A 208 16.11 9.53 -30.60
N ASP A 209 16.53 10.45 -29.72
CA ASP A 209 17.23 10.13 -28.47
C ASP A 209 16.25 9.49 -27.47
N TRP A 210 15.96 8.23 -27.76
CA TRP A 210 15.11 7.38 -26.94
C TRP A 210 15.63 7.23 -25.52
N SER A 211 16.95 7.29 -25.33
CA SER A 211 17.56 7.24 -24.01
C SER A 211 17.15 8.47 -23.19
N GLU A 212 17.15 9.66 -23.80
CA GLU A 212 16.66 10.89 -23.16
C GLU A 212 15.17 10.79 -22.81
N ARG A 213 14.31 10.34 -23.74
CA ARG A 213 12.87 10.16 -23.48
C ARG A 213 12.59 9.17 -22.36
N VAL A 214 13.34 8.06 -22.29
CA VAL A 214 13.17 7.04 -21.25
C VAL A 214 13.63 7.57 -19.89
N GLU A 215 14.76 8.27 -19.83
CA GLU A 215 15.25 8.87 -18.58
C GLU A 215 14.34 10.01 -18.10
N GLU A 216 13.84 10.87 -18.99
CA GLU A 216 12.83 11.87 -18.63
C GLU A 216 11.56 11.23 -18.08
N SER A 217 11.09 10.16 -18.74
CA SER A 217 9.90 9.45 -18.31
C SER A 217 10.12 8.82 -16.94
N LYS A 218 11.30 8.23 -16.70
CA LYS A 218 11.69 7.61 -15.42
C LYS A 218 11.59 8.60 -14.26
N LEU A 219 12.14 9.80 -14.42
CA LEU A 219 12.12 10.84 -13.39
C LEU A 219 10.73 11.42 -13.11
N LYS A 220 9.76 11.17 -14.01
CA LYS A 220 8.38 11.65 -13.86
C LYS A 220 7.40 10.52 -13.46
N ARG A 221 7.80 9.23 -13.51
CA ARG A 221 6.91 8.08 -13.23
C ARG A 221 6.24 8.19 -11.87
N GLY A 222 4.96 7.86 -11.81
CA GLY A 222 4.16 7.95 -10.59
C GLY A 222 3.79 9.39 -10.18
N GLY A 223 4.37 10.40 -10.85
CA GLY A 223 4.05 11.80 -10.66
C GLY A 223 2.81 12.27 -11.42
N SER A 224 2.23 13.39 -10.99
CA SER A 224 1.18 14.14 -11.73
C SER A 224 1.65 14.54 -13.12
N ASP A 225 2.94 14.86 -13.23
CA ASP A 225 3.54 15.47 -14.40
C ASP A 225 4.18 14.44 -15.33
N CYS A 226 3.95 13.14 -15.10
CA CYS A 226 4.33 12.11 -16.06
C CYS A 226 3.55 12.34 -17.35
N ILE A 227 4.20 13.05 -18.27
CA ILE A 227 3.69 13.49 -19.56
C ILE A 227 3.12 12.26 -20.25
N ARG A 228 1.80 12.26 -20.47
CA ARG A 228 1.23 11.42 -21.52
C ARG A 228 1.75 11.98 -22.84
N PRO A 229 2.45 11.22 -23.69
CA PRO A 229 2.45 11.53 -25.10
C PRO A 229 0.98 11.45 -25.51
N SER A 230 0.36 12.61 -25.72
CA SER A 230 -1.06 12.72 -26.01
C SER A 230 -1.40 11.84 -27.22
N GLN A 231 -2.08 10.73 -26.98
CA GLN A 231 -3.01 10.20 -27.95
C GLN A 231 -4.41 10.45 -27.39
N SER A 232 -5.12 11.35 -28.07
CA SER A 232 -6.58 11.46 -28.08
C SER A 232 -7.28 11.76 -26.75
N ASP A 233 -7.35 13.05 -26.39
CA ASP A 233 -8.58 13.64 -25.83
C ASP A 233 -9.68 13.82 -26.92
N THR A 234 -9.63 13.04 -27.99
CA THR A 234 -10.51 13.16 -29.17
C THR A 234 -11.47 11.98 -29.35
N LEU A 235 -11.56 11.04 -28.40
CA LEU A 235 -12.44 9.87 -28.51
C LEU A 235 -13.45 9.71 -27.35
N LEU A 236 -13.72 10.78 -26.62
CA LEU A 236 -14.88 10.86 -25.73
C LEU A 236 -15.65 12.18 -25.96
N ARG A 237 -16.25 12.28 -27.15
CA ARG A 237 -17.49 13.04 -27.40
C ARG A 237 -18.37 12.24 -28.34
#